data_AF-A0A6N2C6J0-F1
#
_entry.id   AF-A0A6N2C6J0-F1
#
_cell.length_a   1.000
_cell.length_b   1.000
_cell.length_c   1.000
_cell.angle_alpha   90.00
_cell.angle_beta   90.00
_cell.angle_gamma   90.00
#
_symmetry.space_group_name_H-M   'P 1'
#
loop_
_entity.id
_entity.type
_entity.pdbx_description
1 polymer ?
#
loop_
_entity_poly.entity_id
_entity_poly.type
_entity_poly.pdbx_seq_one_letter_code
_entity_poly.pdbx_strand_id
1 'polypeptide(L)'
;MPDKREKIVRQRAETRVGCRAMILVRKISSGKWVVTKFVKEHSHPLCPGKGRRDLIYDQYPNEHDKIRELSQQLAAEKKRSATYKRHLEMIFEHIEEHNQSLSKKIQDIVHNVRELESRDEHHHR
;
A
#
# COMPACT_ATOMS: atom_id res chain seq x y z
N MET A 1 -20.64 60.87 24.58
CA MET A 1 -21.39 59.64 24.24
C MET A 1 -20.71 58.47 24.95
N PRO A 2 -21.36 57.75 25.88
CA PRO A 2 -20.70 56.67 26.61
C PRO A 2 -20.72 55.37 25.80
N ASP A 3 -19.56 54.72 25.76
CA ASP A 3 -19.25 53.46 25.08
C ASP A 3 -19.89 52.28 25.83
N LYS A 4 -20.92 51.65 25.23
CA LYS A 4 -21.56 50.43 25.76
C LYS A 4 -20.98 49.20 25.08
N ARG A 5 -19.77 48.80 25.47
CA ARG A 5 -19.30 47.42 25.26
C ARG A 5 -19.98 46.51 26.27
N GLU A 6 -21.16 46.02 25.91
CA GLU A 6 -21.83 44.93 26.62
C GLU A 6 -20.92 43.70 26.63
N LYS A 7 -20.39 43.37 27.81
CA LYS A 7 -19.67 42.12 28.04
C LYS A 7 -20.72 40.99 28.00
N ILE A 8 -20.81 40.31 26.85
CA ILE A 8 -21.58 39.07 26.73
C ILE A 8 -20.89 38.01 27.61
N VAL A 9 -21.30 37.93 28.88
CA VAL A 9 -20.95 36.82 29.76
C VAL A 9 -21.73 35.61 29.26
N ARG A 10 -21.07 34.72 28.50
CA ARG A 10 -21.66 33.42 28.17
C ARG A 10 -21.97 32.70 29.48
N GLN A 11 -23.25 32.56 29.82
CA GLN A 11 -23.67 31.74 30.95
C GLN A 11 -23.16 30.32 30.71
N ARG A 12 -22.20 29.90 31.52
CA ARG A 12 -21.69 28.53 31.50
C ARG A 12 -22.85 27.62 31.89
N ALA A 13 -23.18 26.64 31.05
CA ALA A 13 -24.21 25.66 31.38
C ALA A 13 -23.92 25.03 32.76
N GLU A 14 -24.93 24.97 33.62
CA GLU A 14 -24.85 24.31 34.92
C GLU A 14 -24.67 22.81 34.69
N THR A 15 -23.42 22.37 34.75
CA THR A 15 -23.01 20.96 34.62
C THR A 15 -22.94 20.25 35.97
N ARG A 16 -23.25 20.96 37.06
CA ARG A 16 -23.16 20.46 38.44
C ARG A 16 -24.47 19.81 38.88
N VAL A 17 -24.70 18.58 38.43
CA VAL A 17 -25.84 17.74 38.86
C VAL A 17 -25.58 17.00 40.18
N GLY A 18 -24.58 17.40 40.96
CA GLY A 18 -24.19 16.70 42.20
C GLY A 18 -23.56 15.32 42.01
N CYS A 19 -23.07 15.00 40.80
CA CYS A 19 -22.45 13.71 40.52
C CYS A 19 -21.13 13.54 41.30
N ARG A 20 -20.98 12.39 41.97
CA ARG A 20 -19.77 12.03 42.73
C ARG A 20 -18.87 11.02 42.01
N ALA A 21 -19.23 10.64 40.78
CA ALA A 21 -18.40 9.81 39.92
C ALA A 21 -17.03 10.49 39.73
N MET A 22 -15.95 9.74 39.95
CA MET A 22 -14.61 10.29 39.89
C MET A 22 -13.56 9.21 39.68
N ILE A 23 -12.45 9.60 39.06
CA ILE A 23 -11.22 8.84 39.06
C ILE A 23 -10.13 9.70 39.68
N LEU A 24 -9.46 9.19 40.70
CA LEU A 24 -8.29 9.81 41.30
C LEU A 24 -7.07 8.98 40.94
N VAL A 25 -6.13 9.60 40.23
CA VAL A 25 -4.88 8.97 39.84
C VAL A 25 -3.74 9.67 40.57
N ARG A 26 -2.83 8.89 41.15
CA ARG A 26 -1.64 9.37 41.84
C ARG A 26 -0.40 8.73 41.24
N LYS A 27 0.67 9.50 41.09
CA LYS A 27 1.99 8.96 40.75
C LYS A 27 2.67 8.52 42.05
N ILE A 28 3.01 7.25 42.17
CA ILE A 28 3.77 6.73 43.32
C ILE A 28 5.26 6.99 43.14
N SER A 29 6.03 6.91 44.23
CA SER A 29 7.48 7.18 44.25
C SER A 29 8.26 6.35 43.23
N SER A 30 7.77 5.16 42.87
CA SER A 30 8.34 4.31 41.82
C SER A 30 8.10 4.83 40.39
N GLY A 31 7.52 6.01 40.20
CA GLY A 31 7.23 6.62 38.90
C GLY A 31 5.99 6.08 38.19
N LYS A 32 5.35 5.03 38.72
CA LYS A 32 4.13 4.44 38.16
C LYS A 32 2.90 5.25 38.54
N TRP A 33 1.91 5.27 37.66
CA TRP A 33 0.59 5.85 37.95
C TRP A 33 -0.35 4.78 38.47
N VAL A 34 -1.01 5.06 39.58
CA VAL A 34 -1.99 4.16 40.19
C VAL A 34 -3.31 4.90 40.38
N VAL A 35 -4.41 4.19 40.13
CA VAL A 35 -5.75 4.69 40.42
C VAL A 35 -6.03 4.46 41.90
N THR A 36 -6.10 5.53 42.68
CA THR A 36 -6.31 5.45 44.13
C THR A 36 -7.78 5.48 44.53
N LYS A 37 -8.65 6.03 43.68
CA LYS A 37 -10.10 6.04 43.90
C LYS A 37 -10.81 5.97 42.56
N PHE A 38 -11.82 5.12 42.47
CA PHE A 38 -12.66 5.02 41.30
C PHE A 38 -14.11 4.88 41.75
N VAL A 39 -14.95 5.83 41.34
CA VAL A 39 -16.41 5.80 41.51
C VAL A 39 -16.99 5.82 40.10
N LYS A 40 -17.53 4.68 39.68
CA LYS A 40 -18.04 4.47 38.31
C LYS A 40 -19.47 4.98 38.17
N GLU A 41 -20.21 4.97 39.27
CA GLU A 41 -21.65 5.20 39.30
C GLU A 41 -21.94 6.69 39.13
N HIS A 42 -22.73 7.00 38.09
CA HIS A 42 -23.21 8.35 37.83
C HIS A 42 -24.64 8.50 38.35
N SER A 43 -24.94 9.66 38.94
CA SER A 43 -26.31 10.04 39.32
C SER A 43 -27.12 10.62 38.14
N HIS A 44 -26.58 10.55 36.93
CA HIS A 44 -27.16 11.09 35.71
C HIS A 44 -26.74 10.26 34.49
N PRO A 45 -27.48 10.34 33.37
CA PRO A 45 -27.04 9.75 32.11
C PRO A 45 -25.70 10.34 31.68
N LEU A 46 -24.79 9.47 31.20
CA LEU A 46 -23.57 9.90 30.54
C LEU A 46 -23.96 10.55 29.21
N CYS A 47 -24.04 11.88 29.16
CA CYS A 47 -24.12 12.60 27.89
C CYS A 47 -22.81 12.39 27.13
N PRO A 48 -22.80 11.66 26.01
CA PRO A 48 -21.62 11.58 25.16
C PRO A 48 -21.46 12.99 24.58
N GLY A 49 -20.53 13.77 25.11
CA GLY A 49 -20.27 15.12 24.59
C GLY A 49 -20.15 15.06 23.06
N LYS A 50 -20.93 15.88 22.35
CA LYS A 50 -20.70 16.15 20.94
C LYS A 50 -19.29 16.73 20.85
N GLY A 51 -18.29 15.94 20.44
CA GLY A 51 -16.97 16.51 20.18
C GLY A 51 -15.73 15.66 20.42
N ARG A 52 -15.81 14.33 20.62
CA ARG A 52 -14.59 13.49 20.64
C ARG A 52 -14.74 12.07 20.08
N ARG A 53 -15.82 11.77 19.33
CA ARG A 53 -15.91 10.48 18.64
C ARG A 53 -15.01 10.41 17.41
N ASP A 54 -14.84 11.53 16.71
CA ASP A 54 -14.08 11.55 15.46
C ASP A 54 -12.56 11.45 15.67
N LEU A 55 -12.03 11.94 16.80
CA LEU A 55 -10.59 11.95 17.08
C LEU A 55 -10.02 10.58 17.51
N ILE A 56 -10.85 9.62 17.93
CA ILE A 56 -10.37 8.28 18.32
C ILE A 56 -10.12 7.42 17.08
N TYR A 57 -10.90 7.61 16.01
CA TYR A 57 -10.77 6.86 14.76
C TYR A 57 -9.65 7.40 13.85
N ASP A 58 -9.35 8.70 13.91
CA ASP A 58 -8.28 9.34 13.12
C ASP A 58 -6.86 8.92 13.57
N GLN A 59 -6.71 8.31 14.76
CA GLN A 59 -5.40 7.92 15.29
C GLN A 59 -4.89 6.58 14.75
N TYR A 60 -5.74 5.79 14.07
CA TYR A 60 -5.32 4.57 13.37
C TYR A 60 -5.34 4.82 11.86
N PRO A 61 -4.19 4.72 11.15
CA PRO A 61 -4.20 4.74 9.69
C PRO A 61 -5.12 3.61 9.22
N ASN A 62 -6.18 3.99 8.51
CA ASN A 62 -7.23 3.07 8.09
C ASN A 62 -6.62 1.94 7.26
N GLU A 63 -6.66 0.71 7.77
CA GLU A 63 -6.08 -0.48 7.10
C GLU A 63 -6.63 -0.64 5.67
N HIS A 64 -7.85 -0.16 5.42
CA HIS A 64 -8.46 -0.14 4.08
C HIS A 64 -7.70 0.75 3.08
N ASP A 65 -7.14 1.88 3.52
CA ASP A 65 -6.33 2.72 2.65
C ASP A 65 -5.04 2.01 2.26
N LYS A 66 -4.45 1.24 3.20
CA LYS A 66 -3.26 0.45 2.91
C LYS A 66 -3.54 -0.70 1.96
N ILE A 67 -4.67 -1.38 2.12
CA ILE A 67 -5.12 -2.41 1.19
C ILE A 67 -5.29 -1.84 -0.22
N ARG A 68 -5.91 -0.66 -0.36
CA ARG A 68 -6.11 0.00 -1.66
C ARG A 68 -4.77 0.39 -2.29
N GLU A 69 -3.89 1.01 -1.52
CA GLU A 69 -2.56 1.42 -1.98
C GLU A 69 -1.74 0.21 -2.47
N LEU A 70 -1.64 -0.84 -1.67
CA LEU A 70 -0.88 -2.04 -2.03
C LEU A 70 -1.49 -2.76 -3.23
N SER A 71 -2.82 -2.79 -3.34
CA SER A 71 -3.51 -3.35 -4.51
C SER A 71 -3.18 -2.58 -5.79
N GLN A 72 -3.10 -1.25 -5.72
CA GLN A 72 -2.71 -0.42 -6.86
C GLN A 72 -1.24 -0.64 -7.25
N GLN A 73 -0.34 -0.73 -6.26
CA GLN A 73 1.08 -1.05 -6.51
C GLN A 73 1.23 -2.42 -7.17
N LEU A 74 0.51 -3.43 -6.67
CA LEU A 74 0.49 -4.77 -7.25
C LEU A 74 -0.03 -4.77 -8.69
N ALA A 75 -1.08 -4.01 -8.99
CA ALA A 75 -1.62 -3.90 -10.35
C ALA A 75 -0.59 -3.25 -11.30
N ALA A 76 0.09 -2.19 -10.85
CA ALA A 76 1.15 -1.53 -11.62
C ALA A 76 2.35 -2.46 -11.89
N GLU A 77 2.75 -3.24 -10.89
CA GLU A 77 3.83 -4.23 -11.03
C GLU A 77 3.45 -5.37 -11.99
N LYS A 78 2.23 -5.90 -11.88
CA LYS A 78 1.72 -6.91 -12.84
C LYS A 78 1.73 -6.39 -14.28
N LYS A 79 1.36 -5.13 -14.49
CA LYS A 79 1.43 -4.50 -15.81
C LYS A 79 2.87 -4.40 -16.32
N ARG A 80 3.81 -3.96 -15.47
CA ARG A 80 5.25 -3.89 -15.82
C ARG A 80 5.82 -5.27 -16.17
N SER A 81 5.56 -6.26 -15.32
CA SER A 81 5.97 -7.65 -15.56
C SER A 81 5.43 -8.20 -16.89
N ALA A 82 4.16 -7.95 -17.20
CA ALA A 82 3.57 -8.36 -18.47
C ALA A 82 4.22 -7.67 -19.68
N THR A 83 4.68 -6.42 -19.55
CA THR A 83 5.44 -5.75 -20.62
C THR A 83 6.82 -6.37 -20.80
N TYR A 84 7.56 -6.60 -19.72
CA TYR A 84 8.88 -7.24 -19.79
C TYR A 84 8.79 -8.65 -20.40
N LYS A 85 7.77 -9.42 -20.02
CA LYS A 85 7.52 -10.74 -20.61
C LYS A 85 7.36 -10.67 -22.13
N ARG A 86 6.53 -9.74 -22.64
CA ARG A 86 6.35 -9.56 -24.09
C ARG A 86 7.65 -9.17 -24.80
N HIS A 87 8.46 -8.30 -24.19
CA HIS A 87 9.75 -7.93 -24.75
C HIS A 87 10.70 -9.13 -24.83
N LEU A 88 10.75 -9.95 -23.78
CA LEU A 88 11.56 -11.16 -23.78
C LEU A 88 11.09 -12.15 -24.84
N GLU A 89 9.79 -12.41 -24.94
CA GLU A 89 9.20 -13.29 -25.97
C GLU A 89 9.59 -12.83 -27.38
N MET A 90 9.46 -11.52 -27.67
CA MET A 90 9.88 -10.95 -28.95
C MET A 90 11.36 -11.15 -29.25
N ILE A 91 12.24 -10.96 -28.26
CA ILE A 91 13.69 -11.16 -28.43
C ILE A 91 13.99 -12.63 -28.71
N PHE A 92 13.33 -13.55 -27.99
CA PHE A 92 13.49 -14.99 -28.22
C PHE A 92 13.06 -15.38 -29.63
N GLU A 93 11.90 -14.90 -30.10
CA GLU A 93 11.43 -15.14 -31.47
C GLU A 93 12.44 -14.67 -32.52
N HIS A 94 12.99 -13.46 -32.38
CA HIS A 94 14.02 -12.95 -33.31
C HIS A 94 15.30 -13.80 -33.30
N ILE A 95 15.74 -14.26 -32.12
CA ILE A 95 16.93 -15.12 -32.02
C ILE A 95 16.66 -16.45 -32.71
N GLU A 96 15.48 -17.03 -32.52
CA GLU A 96 15.10 -18.30 -33.12
C GLU A 96 15.00 -18.20 -34.64
N GLU A 97 14.34 -17.16 -35.17
CA GLU A 97 14.26 -16.89 -36.60
C GLU A 97 15.65 -16.72 -37.23
N HIS A 98 16.54 -15.97 -36.58
CA HIS A 98 17.90 -15.77 -37.08
C HIS A 98 18.69 -17.08 -37.09
N ASN A 99 18.57 -17.89 -36.03
CA ASN A 99 19.22 -19.20 -35.95
C ASN A 99 18.71 -20.16 -37.04
N GLN A 100 17.41 -20.21 -37.28
CA GLN A 100 16.81 -21.02 -38.35
C GLN A 100 17.30 -20.57 -39.74
N SER A 101 17.30 -19.26 -39.99
CA SER A 101 17.79 -18.67 -41.25
C SER A 101 19.26 -18.98 -41.50
N LEU A 102 20.11 -18.84 -40.47
CA LEU A 102 21.53 -19.18 -40.56
C LEU A 102 21.75 -20.68 -40.80
N SER A 103 21.01 -21.53 -40.08
CA SER A 103 21.08 -22.98 -40.23
C SER A 103 20.72 -23.41 -41.65
N LYS A 104 19.66 -22.83 -42.24
CA LYS A 104 19.27 -23.10 -43.62
C LYS A 104 20.36 -22.70 -44.62
N LYS A 105 20.95 -21.51 -44.47
CA LYS A 105 22.06 -21.07 -45.33
C LYS A 105 23.26 -22.01 -45.25
N ILE A 106 23.59 -22.50 -44.05
CA ILE A 106 24.68 -23.48 -43.86
C ILE A 106 24.33 -24.79 -44.56
N GLN A 107 23.09 -25.28 -44.42
CA GLN A 107 22.64 -26.50 -45.10
C GLN A 107 22.73 -26.37 -46.62
N ASP A 108 22.33 -25.22 -47.18
CA ASP A 108 22.42 -24.96 -48.62
C ASP A 108 23.88 -24.97 -49.09
N ILE A 109 24.80 -24.34 -48.35
CA ILE A 109 26.24 -24.36 -48.65
C ILE A 109 26.80 -25.79 -48.59
N VAL A 110 26.49 -26.53 -47.53
CA VAL A 110 26.95 -27.92 -47.37
C VAL A 110 26.42 -28.80 -48.50
N HIS A 111 25.16 -28.62 -48.89
CA HIS A 111 24.57 -29.34 -50.02
C HIS A 111 25.31 -29.02 -51.32
N ASN A 112 25.53 -27.73 -51.62
CA ASN A 112 26.27 -27.31 -52.82
C ASN A 112 27.69 -27.87 -52.86
N VAL A 113 28.42 -27.87 -51.73
CA VAL A 113 29.78 -28.45 -51.65
C VAL A 113 29.75 -29.94 -51.94
N ARG A 114 28.81 -30.69 -51.35
CA ARG A 114 28.66 -32.14 -51.62
C ARG A 114 28.35 -32.46 -53.08
N GLU A 115 27.51 -31.65 -53.72
CA GLU A 115 27.20 -31.79 -55.15
C GLU A 115 28.40 -31.47 -56.05
N LEU A 116 29.30 -30.57 -55.62
CA LEU A 116 30.55 -30.32 -56.35
C LEU A 116 31.55 -31.46 -56.17
N GLU A 117 31.73 -31.95 -54.94
CA GLU A 117 32.60 -33.09 -54.63
C GLU A 117 32.17 -34.34 -55.40
N SER A 118 30.87 -34.65 -55.47
CA SER A 118 30.36 -35.81 -56.21
C SER A 118 30.61 -35.69 -57.73
N ARG A 119 30.49 -34.49 -58.30
CA ARG A 119 30.77 -34.24 -59.72
C ARG A 119 32.25 -34.39 -60.06
N ASP A 120 33.14 -33.96 -59.18
CA ASP A 120 34.59 -34.12 -59.35
C ASP A 120 35.01 -35.60 -59.23
N GLU A 121 34.43 -36.35 -58.28
CA GLU A 121 34.65 -37.80 -58.16
C GLU A 121 34.21 -38.58 -59.41
N HIS A 122 33.10 -38.17 -60.03
CA HIS A 122 32.64 -38.74 -61.30
C HIS A 122 33.54 -38.40 -62.49
N HIS A 123 34.21 -37.24 -62.48
CA HIS A 123 35.14 -36.82 -63.53
C HIS A 123 36.53 -37.47 -63.41
N HIS A 124 36.90 -37.99 -62.24
CA HIS A 124 38.20 -38.61 -61.96
C HIS A 124 38.19 -40.15 -62.03
N ARG A 125 37.08 -40.75 -62.49
CA ARG A 125 36.89 -42.19 -62.65
C ARG A 125 36.76 -42.57 -64.13
#